data_AF-A0A6L6LBE9-F1
#
_entry.id   AF-A0A6L6LBE9-F1
#
_cell.length_a   1.000
_cell.length_b   1.000
_cell.length_c   1.000
_cell.angle_alpha   90.00
_cell.angle_beta   90.00
_cell.angle_gamma   90.00
#
_symmetry.space_group_name_H-M   'P 1'
#
loop_
_entity.id
_entity.type
_entity.pdbx_description
1 polymer ?
#
loop_
_entity_poly.entity_id
_entity_poly.type
_entity_poly.pdbx_seq_one_letter_code
_entity_poly.pdbx_strand_id
1 'polypeptide(L)' 'MNSSDGIRSLEIDFDKEILKINGQEVKERIVIVSLPGPEGYKYKKAFNMNNERISGSREVIDVCYYRTANDSKP' A
#
# COMPACT_ATOMS: atom_id res chain seq x y z
N MET A 1 -0.43 7.14 -14.47
CA MET A 1 -1.82 6.78 -14.10
C MET A 1 -2.63 8.05 -13.88
N ASN A 2 -3.77 8.21 -14.54
CA ASN A 2 -4.70 9.30 -14.24
C ASN A 2 -5.28 9.07 -12.84
N SER A 3 -5.09 10.02 -11.92
CA SER A 3 -5.53 9.95 -10.53
C SER A 3 -7.06 9.94 -10.33
N SER A 4 -7.85 9.79 -11.41
CA SER A 4 -9.31 9.85 -11.42
C SER A 4 -10.01 8.49 -11.25
N ASP A 5 -9.31 7.35 -11.34
CA ASP A 5 -9.96 6.01 -11.33
C ASP A 5 -9.94 5.26 -9.99
N GLY A 6 -9.31 5.82 -8.96
CA GLY A 6 -9.19 5.21 -7.64
C GLY A 6 -8.39 3.89 -7.64
N ILE A 7 -8.13 3.37 -6.44
CA ILE A 7 -7.51 2.06 -6.25
C ILE A 7 -8.64 1.03 -6.18
N ARG A 8 -8.75 0.17 -7.21
CA ARG A 8 -9.75 -0.92 -7.29
C ARG A 8 -9.17 -2.27 -6.91
N SER A 9 -7.88 -2.47 -7.16
CA SER A 9 -7.13 -3.62 -6.65
C SER A 9 -5.75 -3.18 -6.18
N LEU A 10 -5.28 -3.83 -5.11
CA LEU A 10 -4.00 -3.54 -4.47
C LEU A 10 -3.34 -4.86 -4.10
N GLU A 11 -2.16 -5.10 -4.64
CA GLU A 11 -1.31 -6.26 -4.31
C GLU A 11 -0.04 -5.72 -3.67
N ILE A 12 0.20 -6.12 -2.41
CA ILE A 12 1.35 -5.70 -1.62
C ILE A 12 1.99 -6.94 -1.00
N ASP A 13 3.28 -7.14 -1.24
CA ASP A 13 4.10 -8.15 -0.59
C ASP A 13 5.40 -7.48 -0.12
N PHE A 14 5.59 -7.35 1.20
CA PHE A 14 6.76 -6.69 1.77
C PHE A 14 8.02 -7.56 1.68
N ASP A 15 7.87 -8.88 1.71
CA ASP A 15 8.98 -9.83 1.67
C ASP A 15 9.53 -9.98 0.25
N LYS A 16 8.63 -10.05 -0.75
CA LYS A 16 8.99 -10.12 -2.17
C LYS A 16 9.17 -8.77 -2.84
N GLU A 17 8.96 -7.68 -2.11
CA GLU A 17 9.02 -6.30 -2.60
C GLU A 17 8.07 -6.02 -3.79
N ILE A 18 6.85 -6.58 -3.75
CA ILE A 18 5.84 -6.38 -4.80
C ILE A 18 4.88 -5.26 -4.39
N LEU A 19 4.68 -4.30 -5.28
CA LEU A 19 3.62 -3.29 -5.21
C LEU A 19 2.93 -3.17 -6.57
N LYS A 20 1.68 -3.63 -6.65
CA LYS A 20 0.82 -3.42 -7.82
C LYS A 20 -0.47 -2.71 -7.46
N ILE A 21 -0.82 -1.74 -8.27
CA ILE A 21 -2.08 -1.00 -8.18
C ILE A 21 -2.86 -1.27 -9.47
N ASN A 22 -4.11 -1.72 -9.35
CA ASN A 22 -4.95 -2.05 -10.51
C ASN A 22 -4.28 -3.04 -11.48
N GLY A 23 -3.53 -4.01 -10.93
CA GLY A 23 -2.77 -5.00 -11.71
C GLY A 23 -1.47 -4.50 -12.35
N GLN A 24 -1.15 -3.21 -12.23
CA GLN A 24 0.08 -2.62 -12.77
C GLN A 24 1.14 -2.46 -11.67
N GLU A 25 2.35 -2.94 -11.95
CA GLU A 25 3.48 -2.79 -11.04
C GLU A 25 3.97 -1.34 -11.00
N VAL A 26 4.11 -0.80 -9.80
CA VAL A 26 4.50 0.60 -9.60
C VAL A 26 6.01 0.67 -9.41
N LYS A 27 6.72 1.12 -10.44
CA LYS A 27 8.21 1.28 -10.44
C LYS A 27 8.69 2.69 -10.74
N GLU A 28 7.79 3.54 -11.23
CA GLU A 28 8.07 4.88 -11.76
C GLU A 28 7.95 6.01 -10.71
N ARG A 29 7.51 5.68 -9.50
CA ARG A 29 7.32 6.64 -8.39
C ARG A 29 7.66 6.02 -7.04
N ILE A 30 8.05 6.86 -6.09
CA ILE A 30 8.31 6.45 -4.70
C ILE A 30 6.96 6.33 -3.99
N VAL A 31 6.68 5.13 -3.47
CA VAL A 31 5.45 4.86 -2.72
C VAL A 31 5.80 4.36 -1.33
N ILE A 32 5.28 5.03 -0.31
CA ILE A 32 5.40 4.60 1.08
C ILE A 32 4.11 3.87 1.43
N VAL A 33 4.22 2.57 1.71
CA VAL A 33 3.08 1.73 2.08
C VAL A 33 3.11 1.47 3.58
N SER A 34 1.96 1.66 4.22
CA SER A 34 1.71 1.27 5.61
C SER A 34 0.67 0.15 5.63
N LEU A 35 1.06 -1.04 6.10
CA LEU A 35 0.17 -2.17 6.33
C LEU A 35 -0.18 -2.28 7.81
N PRO A 36 -1.43 -2.68 8.13
CA PRO A 36 -1.83 -2.93 9.51
C PRO A 36 -1.14 -4.20 10.01
N GLY A 37 -0.50 -4.09 11.16
CA GLY A 37 0.12 -5.21 11.88
C GLY A 37 -0.63 -5.55 13.17
N PRO A 38 -0.17 -6.60 13.88
CA PRO A 38 -0.75 -7.00 15.16
C PRO A 38 -0.62 -5.88 16.20
N GLU A 39 -1.58 -5.85 17.13
CA GLU A 39 -1.58 -4.95 18.30
C GLU A 39 -1.49 -3.45 17.97
N GLY A 40 -1.94 -3.05 16.77
CA GLY A 40 -1.97 -1.65 16.36
C GLY A 40 -0.64 -1.12 15.80
N TYR A 41 0.40 -1.96 15.74
CA TYR A 41 1.63 -1.61 15.02
C TYR A 41 1.37 -1.59 13.51
N LYS A 42 2.01 -0.67 12.78
CA LYS A 42 1.97 -0.61 11.31
C LYS A 42 3.31 -1.01 10.74
N TYR A 43 3.32 -1.96 9.81
CA TYR A 43 4.49 -2.23 9.00
C TYR A 43 4.61 -1.13 7.96
N LYS A 44 5.78 -0.50 7.85
CA LYS A 44 6.03 0.55 6.86
C LYS A 44 7.17 0.15 5.94
N LYS A 45 6.97 0.31 4.64
CA LYS A 45 8.00 0.07 3.63
C LYS A 45 7.92 1.13 2.53
N ALA A 46 9.08 1.64 2.12
CA ALA A 46 9.21 2.53 0.99
C ALA A 46 9.63 1.73 -0.25
N PHE A 47 8.82 1.78 -1.29
CA PHE A 47 9.10 1.17 -2.58
C PHE A 47 9.76 2.18 -3.51
N ASN A 48 10.68 1.70 -4.34
CA ASN A 48 11.41 2.49 -5.35
C ASN A 48 12.24 3.66 -4.82
N MET A 49 12.59 3.67 -3.53
CA MET A 49 13.26 4.80 -2.86
C MET A 49 14.66 5.11 -3.43
N ASN A 50 15.35 4.11 -3.96
CA ASN A 50 16.72 4.22 -4.49
C ASN A 50 16.77 4.48 -6.00
N ASN A 51 15.63 4.68 -6.66
CA ASN A 51 15.62 4.89 -8.10
C ASN A 51 15.89 6.37 -8.41
N GLU A 52 17.14 6.69 -8.73
CA GLU A 52 17.62 8.05 -9.05
C GLU A 52 16.87 8.70 -10.23
N ARG A 53 16.16 7.90 -11.05
CA ARG A 53 15.34 8.38 -12.16
C ARG A 53 13.98 8.94 -11.71
N ILE A 54 13.59 8.72 -10.45
CA ILE A 54 12.32 9.21 -9.90
C ILE A 54 12.56 10.61 -9.32
N SER A 55 12.41 11.62 -10.15
CA SER A 55 12.33 13.02 -9.72
C SER A 55 10.86 13.38 -9.56
N GLY A 56 10.35 13.43 -8.34
CA GLY A 56 8.96 13.82 -8.10
C GLY A 56 8.31 13.27 -6.83
N SER A 57 7.05 13.66 -6.68
CA SER A 57 6.14 13.48 -5.55
C SER A 57 6.19 12.08 -4.92
N ARG A 58 6.17 12.04 -3.58
CA ARG A 58 6.03 10.81 -2.81
C ARG A 58 4.55 10.52 -2.62
N GLU A 59 4.13 9.30 -2.95
CA GLU A 59 2.78 8.83 -2.65
C GLU A 59 2.78 8.01 -1.37
N VAL A 60 1.69 8.09 -0.62
CA VAL A 60 1.49 7.33 0.62
C VAL A 60 0.23 6.51 0.48
N ILE A 61 0.35 5.21 0.72
CA ILE A 61 -0.78 4.27 0.82
C ILE A 61 -0.85 3.79 2.26
N ASP A 62 -1.92 4.14 2.96
CA ASP A 62 -2.20 3.66 4.31
C ASP A 62 -3.37 2.67 4.27
N VAL A 63 -3.10 1.40 4.51
CA VAL A 63 -4.10 0.34 4.52
C VAL A 63 -4.61 0.16 5.95
N CYS A 64 -5.93 0.24 6.12
CA CYS A 64 -6.60 0.00 7.39
C CYS A 64 -7.71 -1.04 7.18
N TYR A 65 -7.87 -1.95 8.12
CA TYR A 65 -9.04 -2.80 8.22
C TYR A 65 -9.66 -2.64 9.61
N TYR A 66 -10.98 -2.78 9.68
CA TYR A 66 -11.71 -2.82 10.93
C TYR A 66 -12.39 -4.18 11.06
N ARG A 67 -12.33 -4.77 12.25
CA ARG A 67 -13.19 -5.92 12.55
C ARG A 67 -14.59 -5.38 12.81
N THR A 68 -15.54 -5.74 11.96
CA THR A 68 -16.95 -5.57 12.30
C THR A 68 -17.29 -6.60 13.35
N ALA A 69 -17.96 -6.19 14.43
CA ALA A 69 -18.49 -7.14 15.40
C ALA A 69 -19.58 -7.96 14.70
N ASN A 70 -19.32 -9.24 14.43
CA ASN A 70 -20.38 -10.18 14.08
C ASN A 70 -20.82 -10.87 15.38
N ASP A 71 -22.00 -10.47 15.83
CA ASP A 71 -22.91 -11.15 16.76
C ASP A 71 -22.28 -12.20 17.68
N SER A 72 -21.81 -11.73 18.85
CA SER A 72 -21.93 -12.52 20.07
C SER A 72 -23.43 -12.66 20.39
N LYS A 73 -24.13 -13.53 19.65
CA LYS A 73 -25.48 -13.92 20.04
C LYS A 73 -25.33 -14.83 21.29
N PRO A 74 -25.88 -14.42 22.45
CA PRO A 74 -25.90 -15.29 23.62
C PRO A 74 -26.73 -16.55 23.37
#